data_AF-A0A2L2T1Q9-F1
#
_entry.id   AF-A0A2L2T1Q9-F1
#
_cell.length_a   1.000
_cell.length_b   1.000
_cell.length_c   1.000
_cell.angle_alpha   90.00
_cell.angle_beta   90.00
_cell.angle_gamma   90.00
#
_symmetry.space_group_name_H-M   'P 1'
#
loop_
_entity.id
_entity.type
_entity.pdbx_description
1 polymer ?
#
loop_
_entity_poly.entity_id
_entity_poly.type
_entity_poly.pdbx_seq_one_letter_code
_entity_poly.pdbx_strand_id
1 'polypeptide(L)'
;MATVKNIVFALFLAADFAAAHSVITNAVGDAGGSGMALGVDTSTPRDGTRRRPFQTDATRFRGDAADTVGETLAGGDNNVEQGTLDIMEETGDQLPQVNPGGSLEMTVHQVNSDGAGPYTCMINSDGTGNSWDNIPVTTNVEGNDRGRNRDGEMGDFPLVASIPAGQTCTGTVAGEDNVCLVRCQNPARAGPFGGVIPVQMAQTNGTGDATGDATTGDDTTGNNNAGNNAGNNNAGNNAGNNAGNNAGNNAGNNAGDNADNTDNVDDEGAAQDEDETEAVTGNNNNNRNTRRATRFFA
;
A
#
# COMPACT_ATOMS: atom_id res chain seq x y z
N MET A 1 74.23 -25.63 -7.27
CA MET A 1 72.89 -26.19 -7.60
C MET A 1 71.90 -25.55 -6.65
N ALA A 2 70.79 -25.00 -7.14
CA ALA A 2 69.75 -24.38 -6.31
C ALA A 2 68.45 -25.16 -6.49
N THR A 3 67.94 -25.78 -5.42
CA THR A 3 66.75 -26.62 -5.47
C THR A 3 65.48 -25.78 -5.32
N VAL A 4 64.76 -25.69 -6.45
CA VAL A 4 63.33 -25.39 -6.64
C VAL A 4 62.56 -24.91 -5.40
N LYS A 5 62.08 -23.67 -5.42
CA LYS A 5 60.99 -23.23 -4.53
C LYS A 5 59.68 -23.93 -4.94
N ASN A 6 58.99 -24.54 -3.98
CA ASN A 6 57.60 -24.96 -4.18
C ASN A 6 56.71 -23.72 -4.34
N ILE A 7 56.26 -23.44 -5.56
CA ILE A 7 55.19 -22.48 -5.82
C ILE A 7 53.87 -23.26 -5.76
N VAL A 8 53.16 -23.16 -4.65
CA VAL A 8 51.79 -23.66 -4.55
C VAL A 8 50.90 -22.70 -5.33
N PHE A 9 50.44 -23.11 -6.51
CA PHE A 9 49.41 -22.38 -7.25
C PHE A 9 48.08 -22.49 -6.48
N ALA A 10 47.73 -21.43 -5.75
CA ALA A 10 46.40 -21.27 -5.17
C ALA A 10 45.39 -21.06 -6.30
N LEU A 11 44.74 -22.14 -6.72
CA LEU A 11 43.75 -22.12 -7.80
C LEU A 11 42.45 -21.50 -7.25
N PHE A 12 42.37 -20.18 -7.30
CA PHE A 12 41.15 -19.43 -7.02
C PHE A 12 40.08 -19.83 -8.03
N LEU A 13 39.23 -20.78 -7.64
CA LEU A 13 37.91 -20.96 -8.22
C LEU A 13 37.14 -19.65 -7.99
N ALA A 14 37.08 -18.82 -9.02
CA ALA A 14 36.08 -17.77 -9.10
C ALA A 14 34.72 -18.47 -9.15
N ALA A 15 34.07 -18.57 -7.99
CA ALA A 15 32.71 -19.05 -7.94
C ALA A 15 31.84 -18.06 -8.72
N ASP A 16 31.21 -18.53 -9.80
CA ASP A 16 29.99 -17.90 -10.28
C ASP A 16 29.01 -17.91 -9.10
N PHE A 17 28.83 -16.76 -8.47
CA PHE A 17 27.85 -16.60 -7.42
C PHE A 17 26.50 -16.91 -8.05
N ALA A 18 25.84 -17.96 -7.52
CA ALA A 18 24.55 -18.42 -8.01
C ALA A 18 23.61 -17.22 -8.10
N ALA A 19 23.33 -16.85 -9.35
CA ALA A 19 22.68 -15.61 -9.71
C ALA A 19 21.17 -15.78 -9.58
N ALA A 20 20.72 -16.07 -8.36
CA ALA A 20 19.35 -15.97 -7.92
C ALA A 20 18.74 -14.67 -8.45
N HIS A 21 17.66 -14.72 -9.23
CA HIS A 21 17.01 -13.50 -9.73
C HIS A 21 15.52 -13.72 -9.98
N SER A 22 14.75 -12.69 -9.64
CA SER A 22 13.33 -12.55 -9.91
C SER A 22 13.04 -11.12 -10.33
N VAL A 23 11.97 -10.91 -11.09
CA VAL A 23 11.55 -9.59 -11.59
C VAL A 23 10.06 -9.41 -11.29
N ILE A 24 9.66 -8.25 -10.78
CA ILE A 24 8.23 -7.92 -10.64
C ILE A 24 7.81 -7.20 -11.92
N THR A 25 7.30 -7.98 -12.88
CA THR A 25 7.09 -7.59 -14.28
C THR A 25 5.75 -6.89 -14.53
N ASN A 26 4.81 -7.01 -13.59
CA ASN A 26 3.53 -6.32 -13.59
C ASN A 26 3.06 -6.09 -12.15
N ALA A 27 2.40 -4.97 -11.90
CA ALA A 27 1.74 -4.61 -10.65
C ALA A 27 0.47 -3.81 -10.95
N VAL A 28 -0.63 -4.13 -10.25
CA VAL A 28 -1.96 -3.51 -10.41
C VAL A 28 -2.52 -3.24 -9.01
N GLY A 29 -3.02 -2.03 -8.79
CA GLY A 29 -3.64 -1.65 -7.52
C GLY A 29 -5.14 -1.97 -7.48
N ASP A 30 -5.73 -2.04 -6.29
CA ASP A 30 -7.16 -2.38 -6.13
C ASP A 30 -8.14 -1.31 -6.68
N ALA A 31 -7.65 -0.11 -7.00
CA ALA A 31 -8.37 0.91 -7.76
C ALA A 31 -7.96 1.00 -9.25
N GLY A 32 -7.14 0.06 -9.74
CA GLY A 32 -6.63 0.01 -11.12
C GLY A 32 -5.26 0.65 -11.29
N GLY A 33 -4.98 1.17 -12.49
CA GLY A 33 -3.63 1.54 -12.93
C GLY A 33 -2.72 0.33 -13.12
N SER A 34 -1.54 0.54 -13.69
CA SER A 34 -0.57 -0.52 -13.94
C SER A 34 0.87 -0.02 -13.87
N GLY A 35 1.79 -0.93 -13.56
CA GLY A 35 3.21 -0.62 -13.38
C GLY A 35 4.04 -1.88 -13.25
N MET A 36 5.30 -1.72 -12.86
CA MET A 36 6.25 -2.79 -12.60
C MET A 36 7.29 -2.33 -11.57
N ALA A 37 8.32 -3.12 -11.28
CA ALA A 37 9.41 -2.65 -10.43
C ALA A 37 10.29 -1.60 -11.13
N LEU A 38 10.90 -0.71 -10.34
CA LEU A 38 11.97 0.18 -10.79
C LEU A 38 13.12 -0.63 -11.41
N GLY A 39 13.64 -0.12 -12.54
CA GLY A 39 14.79 -0.71 -13.24
C GLY A 39 14.50 -1.94 -14.09
N VAL A 40 13.23 -2.33 -14.25
CA VAL A 40 12.80 -3.40 -15.18
C VAL A 40 12.98 -2.96 -16.63
N ASP A 41 13.44 -3.89 -17.47
CA ASP A 41 13.59 -3.71 -18.91
C ASP A 41 12.72 -4.76 -19.62
N THR A 42 11.62 -4.32 -20.23
CA THR A 42 10.66 -5.19 -20.93
C THR A 42 11.26 -5.86 -22.17
N SER A 43 12.37 -5.35 -22.70
CA SER A 43 13.13 -5.99 -23.78
C SER A 43 14.07 -7.11 -23.30
N THR A 44 14.33 -7.22 -21.98
CA THR A 44 15.10 -8.32 -21.42
C THR A 44 14.29 -9.62 -21.51
N PRO A 45 14.77 -10.66 -22.24
CA PRO A 45 14.03 -11.90 -22.46
C PRO A 45 13.90 -12.73 -21.17
N ARG A 46 12.84 -13.53 -21.09
CA ARG A 46 12.43 -14.30 -19.89
C ARG A 46 12.48 -15.83 -20.07
N ASP A 47 12.94 -16.30 -21.22
CA ASP A 47 12.97 -17.72 -21.63
C ASP A 47 14.28 -18.45 -21.25
N GLY A 48 14.99 -18.01 -20.21
CA GLY A 48 16.26 -18.62 -19.81
C GLY A 48 16.75 -18.29 -18.40
N THR A 49 17.53 -19.20 -17.82
CA THR A 49 17.98 -19.14 -16.40
C THR A 49 19.38 -18.53 -16.19
N ARG A 50 19.97 -17.90 -17.23
CA ARG A 50 21.37 -17.41 -17.20
C ARG A 50 21.48 -15.93 -16.80
N ARG A 51 22.56 -15.57 -16.10
CA ARG A 51 22.85 -14.19 -15.66
C ARG A 51 22.86 -13.13 -16.76
N ARG A 52 23.12 -13.50 -18.01
CA ARG A 52 22.91 -12.64 -19.20
C ARG A 52 22.35 -13.48 -20.35
N PRO A 53 21.38 -12.96 -21.13
CA PRO A 53 20.68 -11.69 -20.92
C PRO A 53 19.68 -11.72 -19.75
N PHE A 54 19.00 -12.84 -19.51
CA PHE A 54 17.71 -12.96 -18.78
C PHE A 54 17.57 -12.40 -17.35
N GLN A 55 18.65 -11.88 -16.75
CA GLN A 55 18.71 -11.37 -15.37
C GLN A 55 19.30 -9.95 -15.30
N THR A 56 19.38 -9.22 -16.42
CA THR A 56 20.08 -7.92 -16.47
C THR A 56 19.40 -6.81 -15.67
N ASP A 57 18.08 -6.87 -15.56
CA ASP A 57 17.19 -5.87 -14.96
C ASP A 57 16.55 -6.35 -13.63
N ALA A 58 16.88 -7.58 -13.21
CA ALA A 58 16.38 -8.15 -11.97
C ALA A 58 17.00 -7.42 -10.75
N THR A 59 16.15 -6.70 -10.01
CA THR A 59 16.57 -5.91 -8.84
C THR A 59 17.04 -6.81 -7.71
N ARG A 60 18.21 -6.47 -7.15
CA ARG A 60 18.77 -7.04 -5.92
C ARG A 60 18.93 -5.99 -4.83
N PHE A 61 18.73 -6.39 -3.59
CA PHE A 61 18.94 -5.53 -2.43
C PHE A 61 20.29 -5.87 -1.79
N ARG A 62 21.36 -5.21 -2.26
CA ARG A 62 22.73 -5.47 -1.79
C ARG A 62 23.62 -4.23 -1.92
N GLY A 63 24.80 -4.28 -1.29
CA GLY A 63 25.76 -3.18 -1.32
C GLY A 63 25.20 -1.95 -0.63
N ASP A 64 25.48 -0.78 -1.19
CA ASP A 64 25.02 0.50 -0.64
C ASP A 64 23.51 0.72 -0.87
N ALA A 65 22.93 0.04 -1.87
CA ALA A 65 21.48 0.03 -2.15
C ALA A 65 20.68 -1.06 -1.38
N ALA A 66 21.29 -1.73 -0.40
CA ALA A 66 20.67 -2.85 0.32
C ALA A 66 19.40 -2.44 1.10
N ASP A 67 19.42 -1.29 1.75
CA ASP A 67 18.33 -0.81 2.62
C ASP A 67 17.43 0.23 1.92
N THR A 68 17.71 0.54 0.64
CA THR A 68 16.94 1.50 -0.16
C THR A 68 16.13 0.81 -1.27
N VAL A 69 16.30 1.18 -2.54
CA VAL A 69 15.50 0.72 -3.68
C VAL A 69 16.18 -0.36 -4.54
N GLY A 70 17.36 -0.83 -4.12
CA GLY A 70 18.10 -1.90 -4.78
C GLY A 70 18.85 -1.48 -6.06
N GLU A 71 19.49 -2.44 -6.70
CA GLU A 71 20.32 -2.27 -7.89
C GLU A 71 20.09 -3.40 -8.91
N THR A 72 20.26 -3.10 -10.20
CA THR A 72 20.20 -4.06 -11.33
C THR A 72 21.58 -4.30 -11.95
N LEU A 73 21.71 -5.30 -12.83
CA LEU A 73 22.97 -5.62 -13.53
C LEU A 73 23.24 -4.79 -14.79
N ALA A 74 22.27 -4.01 -15.24
CA ALA A 74 22.35 -3.11 -16.40
C ALA A 74 22.29 -1.64 -16.00
N GLY A 75 21.33 -1.23 -15.17
CA GLY A 75 21.16 0.16 -14.72
C GLY A 75 22.09 0.58 -13.57
N GLY A 76 22.47 -0.37 -12.70
CA GLY A 76 23.09 -0.04 -11.41
C GLY A 76 22.02 0.25 -10.36
N ASP A 77 22.29 1.18 -9.43
CA ASP A 77 21.33 1.59 -8.40
C ASP A 77 20.04 2.13 -9.03
N ASN A 78 18.88 1.64 -8.57
CA ASN A 78 17.58 2.08 -9.07
C ASN A 78 17.32 3.55 -8.73
N ASN A 79 16.78 4.30 -9.67
CA ASN A 79 16.41 5.70 -9.48
C ASN A 79 14.88 5.82 -9.36
N VAL A 80 14.39 6.43 -8.29
CA VAL A 80 12.94 6.55 -8.03
C VAL A 80 12.27 7.49 -9.03
N GLU A 81 12.83 8.67 -9.28
CA GLU A 81 12.27 9.65 -10.24
C GLU A 81 12.27 9.10 -11.66
N GLN A 82 13.45 8.74 -12.17
CA GLN A 82 13.60 8.28 -13.56
C GLN A 82 12.88 6.95 -13.78
N GLY A 83 13.04 5.98 -12.87
CA GLY A 83 12.38 4.68 -13.02
C GLY A 83 10.85 4.75 -12.93
N THR A 84 10.29 5.74 -12.23
CA THR A 84 8.82 5.95 -12.22
C THR A 84 8.35 6.58 -13.54
N LEU A 85 9.11 7.53 -14.10
CA LEU A 85 8.87 8.05 -15.46
C LEU A 85 8.96 6.92 -16.51
N ASP A 86 10.00 6.09 -16.43
CA ASP A 86 10.23 4.96 -17.35
C ASP A 86 9.05 3.96 -17.29
N ILE A 87 8.54 3.66 -16.09
CA ILE A 87 7.36 2.80 -15.89
C ILE A 87 6.12 3.41 -16.55
N MET A 88 5.86 4.71 -16.36
CA MET A 88 4.69 5.39 -16.93
C MET A 88 4.76 5.53 -18.46
N GLU A 89 5.96 5.69 -19.03
CA GLU A 89 6.16 5.70 -20.49
C GLU A 89 5.95 4.30 -21.10
N GLU A 90 6.44 3.24 -20.44
CA GLU A 90 6.34 1.85 -20.91
C GLU A 90 4.91 1.28 -20.77
N THR A 91 4.18 1.57 -19.69
CA THR A 91 2.78 1.11 -19.55
C THR A 91 1.80 1.96 -20.35
N GLY A 92 2.07 3.27 -20.52
CA GLY A 92 1.11 4.23 -21.09
C GLY A 92 -0.13 4.44 -20.22
N ASP A 93 -0.03 4.14 -18.92
CA ASP A 93 -1.12 4.13 -17.94
C ASP A 93 -0.73 4.94 -16.68
N GLN A 94 -1.71 5.22 -15.82
CA GLN A 94 -1.45 5.74 -14.47
C GLN A 94 -0.76 4.67 -13.60
N LEU A 95 0.04 5.10 -12.63
CA LEU A 95 0.65 4.20 -11.63
C LEU A 95 -0.40 3.33 -10.92
N PRO A 96 -0.02 2.15 -10.37
CA PRO A 96 -0.92 1.30 -9.60
C PRO A 96 -1.62 2.09 -8.48
N GLN A 97 -2.94 2.22 -8.57
CA GLN A 97 -3.78 3.00 -7.67
C GLN A 97 -4.27 2.13 -6.52
N VAL A 98 -3.89 2.45 -5.29
CA VAL A 98 -4.24 1.66 -4.10
C VAL A 98 -5.08 2.43 -3.10
N ASN A 99 -6.03 1.75 -2.45
CA ASN A 99 -6.80 2.32 -1.35
C ASN A 99 -6.15 2.05 0.02
N PRO A 100 -6.42 2.87 1.07
CA PRO A 100 -6.11 2.50 2.44
C PRO A 100 -6.90 1.24 2.81
N GLY A 101 -6.22 0.14 3.16
CA GLY A 101 -6.86 -1.16 3.41
C GLY A 101 -7.07 -2.02 2.16
N GLY A 102 -6.64 -1.53 0.99
CA GLY A 102 -6.70 -2.22 -0.29
C GLY A 102 -5.55 -3.20 -0.51
N SER A 103 -5.14 -3.37 -1.76
CA SER A 103 -4.11 -4.35 -2.14
C SER A 103 -3.37 -4.00 -3.41
N LEU A 104 -2.10 -4.39 -3.47
CA LEU A 104 -1.29 -4.44 -4.68
C LEU A 104 -1.17 -5.89 -5.14
N GLU A 105 -1.71 -6.21 -6.31
CA GLU A 105 -1.49 -7.48 -6.99
C GLU A 105 -0.27 -7.37 -7.91
N MET A 106 0.61 -8.36 -7.88
CA MET A 106 1.89 -8.36 -8.60
C MET A 106 2.12 -9.69 -9.32
N THR A 107 2.79 -9.61 -10.47
CA THR A 107 3.33 -10.76 -11.19
C THR A 107 4.84 -10.82 -10.94
N VAL A 108 5.29 -11.89 -10.29
CA VAL A 108 6.72 -12.20 -10.09
C VAL A 108 7.17 -13.19 -11.15
N HIS A 109 8.01 -12.74 -12.07
CA HIS A 109 8.75 -13.64 -12.94
C HIS A 109 9.95 -14.23 -12.18
N GLN A 110 9.94 -15.54 -11.93
CA GLN A 110 11.05 -16.27 -11.34
C GLN A 110 12.03 -16.70 -12.46
N VAL A 111 13.18 -16.01 -12.60
CA VAL A 111 14.12 -16.33 -13.69
C VAL A 111 14.82 -17.68 -13.48
N ASN A 112 15.18 -18.02 -12.24
CA ASN A 112 15.88 -19.27 -11.92
C ASN A 112 15.59 -19.73 -10.47
N SER A 113 16.19 -20.85 -10.06
CA SER A 113 15.74 -21.58 -8.87
C SER A 113 15.74 -20.77 -7.58
N ASP A 114 16.69 -19.83 -7.39
CA ASP A 114 16.78 -18.97 -6.21
C ASP A 114 16.11 -17.58 -6.34
N GLY A 115 15.34 -17.35 -7.40
CA GLY A 115 14.37 -16.27 -7.50
C GLY A 115 12.96 -16.61 -6.97
N ALA A 116 12.82 -17.66 -6.16
CA ALA A 116 11.52 -18.10 -5.64
C ALA A 116 11.17 -17.45 -4.30
N GLY A 117 9.93 -17.61 -3.83
CA GLY A 117 9.49 -17.09 -2.53
C GLY A 117 9.92 -17.95 -1.31
N PRO A 118 9.32 -17.71 -0.13
CA PRO A 118 8.27 -16.73 0.15
C PRO A 118 8.81 -15.31 0.25
N TYR A 119 8.13 -14.35 -0.39
CA TYR A 119 8.46 -12.93 -0.34
C TYR A 119 8.01 -12.27 0.96
N THR A 120 8.77 -11.28 1.42
CA THR A 120 8.35 -10.25 2.38
C THR A 120 8.14 -8.94 1.64
N CYS A 121 7.07 -8.20 1.97
CA CYS A 121 6.77 -6.90 1.41
C CYS A 121 6.74 -5.83 2.51
N MET A 122 7.09 -4.60 2.13
CA MET A 122 7.16 -3.43 2.99
C MET A 122 6.85 -2.16 2.18
N ILE A 123 6.34 -1.13 2.85
CA ILE A 123 5.92 0.13 2.24
C ILE A 123 6.73 1.30 2.78
N ASN A 124 7.04 2.24 1.89
CA ASN A 124 7.67 3.51 2.20
C ASN A 124 6.65 4.63 1.94
N SER A 125 6.27 5.34 3.01
CA SER A 125 5.17 6.32 2.99
C SER A 125 5.52 7.68 2.39
N ASP A 126 6.80 8.01 2.26
CA ASP A 126 7.28 9.34 1.84
C ASP A 126 7.81 9.41 0.40
N GLY A 127 7.75 8.29 -0.35
CA GLY A 127 8.26 8.18 -1.72
C GLY A 127 9.79 8.17 -1.84
N THR A 128 10.55 8.32 -0.75
CA THR A 128 12.02 8.47 -0.82
C THR A 128 12.78 7.15 -0.82
N GLY A 129 12.14 6.05 -0.45
CA GLY A 129 12.75 4.71 -0.33
C GLY A 129 13.73 4.54 0.83
N ASN A 130 13.77 5.45 1.81
CA ASN A 130 14.71 5.41 2.94
C ASN A 130 14.12 4.87 4.25
N SER A 131 12.81 4.60 4.29
CA SER A 131 12.08 4.12 5.48
C SER A 131 11.05 3.07 5.05
N TRP A 132 10.96 1.95 5.77
CA TRP A 132 10.17 0.79 5.34
C TRP A 132 9.40 0.16 6.51
N ASP A 133 8.07 0.12 6.41
CA ASP A 133 7.19 -0.59 7.33
C ASP A 133 6.70 -1.90 6.70
N ASN A 134 6.78 -3.04 7.41
CA ASN A 134 6.35 -4.33 6.87
C ASN A 134 4.83 -4.38 6.64
N ILE A 135 4.40 -4.88 5.48
CA ILE A 135 2.99 -5.05 5.12
C ILE A 135 2.63 -6.54 4.93
N PRO A 136 1.36 -6.96 5.17
CA PRO A 136 0.97 -8.35 5.01
C PRO A 136 1.06 -8.81 3.55
N VAL A 137 1.53 -10.04 3.33
CA VAL A 137 1.48 -10.73 2.03
C VAL A 137 0.41 -11.81 2.13
N THR A 138 -0.64 -11.71 1.30
CA THR A 138 -1.84 -12.56 1.36
C THR A 138 -1.80 -13.71 0.36
N THR A 139 -1.19 -13.48 -0.80
CA THR A 139 -0.82 -14.52 -1.78
C THR A 139 0.67 -14.43 -2.00
N ASN A 140 1.40 -15.55 -2.00
CA ASN A 140 2.86 -15.55 -2.03
C ASN A 140 3.40 -16.63 -2.97
N VAL A 141 4.57 -16.37 -3.56
CA VAL A 141 5.28 -17.29 -4.46
C VAL A 141 5.80 -18.49 -3.67
N GLU A 142 5.64 -19.71 -4.21
CA GLU A 142 6.13 -20.92 -3.57
C GLU A 142 7.67 -21.01 -3.56
N GLY A 143 8.24 -21.39 -2.42
CA GLY A 143 9.65 -21.73 -2.28
C GLY A 143 10.02 -22.08 -0.84
N ASN A 144 11.22 -22.61 -0.62
CA ASN A 144 11.73 -22.89 0.73
C ASN A 144 12.43 -21.67 1.36
N ASP A 145 12.78 -21.79 2.64
CA ASP A 145 13.42 -20.80 3.53
C ASP A 145 14.69 -20.09 3.00
N ARG A 146 15.16 -20.42 1.79
CA ARG A 146 16.32 -19.83 1.11
C ARG A 146 15.95 -19.14 -0.21
N GLY A 147 14.66 -18.93 -0.47
CA GLY A 147 14.14 -18.34 -1.70
C GLY A 147 14.15 -19.31 -2.88
N ARG A 148 13.95 -20.62 -2.63
CA ARG A 148 14.25 -21.67 -3.62
C ARG A 148 13.09 -22.58 -3.99
N ASN A 149 12.79 -22.62 -5.29
CA ASN A 149 11.92 -23.58 -5.98
C ASN A 149 12.56 -23.87 -7.33
N ARG A 150 12.75 -25.13 -7.75
CA ARG A 150 13.35 -25.43 -9.07
C ARG A 150 12.32 -25.71 -10.16
N ASP A 151 11.10 -26.05 -9.78
CA ASP A 151 10.06 -26.42 -10.74
C ASP A 151 9.33 -25.17 -11.29
N GLY A 152 9.62 -23.99 -10.72
CA GLY A 152 9.20 -22.67 -11.19
C GLY A 152 10.26 -21.85 -11.95
N GLU A 153 11.36 -22.45 -12.42
CA GLU A 153 12.34 -21.71 -13.25
C GLU A 153 11.71 -21.22 -14.56
N MET A 154 11.83 -19.92 -14.85
CA MET A 154 11.23 -19.20 -15.99
C MET A 154 9.69 -19.14 -15.96
N GLY A 155 9.10 -19.18 -14.76
CA GLY A 155 7.65 -19.09 -14.54
C GLY A 155 7.20 -17.75 -13.94
N ASP A 156 5.95 -17.37 -14.24
CA ASP A 156 5.29 -16.19 -13.67
C ASP A 156 4.33 -16.61 -12.54
N PHE A 157 4.42 -15.93 -11.39
CA PHE A 157 3.69 -16.29 -10.16
C PHE A 157 3.00 -15.08 -9.52
N PRO A 158 1.80 -15.26 -8.94
CA PRO A 158 1.11 -14.19 -8.23
C PRO A 158 1.75 -13.89 -6.87
N LEU A 159 1.88 -12.61 -6.56
CA LEU A 159 2.23 -12.07 -5.25
C LEU A 159 1.22 -10.98 -4.92
N VAL A 160 0.60 -10.99 -3.75
CA VAL A 160 -0.38 -9.97 -3.35
C VAL A 160 -0.02 -9.43 -1.98
N ALA A 161 0.13 -8.10 -1.89
CA ALA A 161 0.40 -7.40 -0.64
C ALA A 161 -0.80 -6.54 -0.24
N SER A 162 -1.20 -6.60 1.03
CA SER A 162 -2.28 -5.76 1.57
C SER A 162 -1.75 -4.42 2.03
N ILE A 163 -2.39 -3.35 1.58
CA ILE A 163 -2.07 -1.98 1.98
C ILE A 163 -2.71 -1.70 3.35
N PRO A 164 -1.99 -1.13 4.34
CA PRO A 164 -2.57 -0.86 5.65
C PRO A 164 -3.82 0.03 5.62
N ALA A 165 -4.81 -0.26 6.47
CA ALA A 165 -6.06 0.52 6.56
C ALA A 165 -5.87 2.00 6.97
N GLY A 166 -4.73 2.33 7.57
CA GLY A 166 -4.31 3.69 7.90
C GLY A 166 -3.17 4.23 7.02
N GLN A 167 -2.90 3.60 5.87
CA GLN A 167 -1.81 4.04 4.99
C GLN A 167 -2.12 5.43 4.41
N THR A 168 -1.13 6.32 4.48
CA THR A 168 -1.09 7.57 3.72
C THR A 168 0.23 7.64 2.97
N CYS A 169 0.21 8.16 1.75
CA CYS A 169 1.41 8.40 0.98
C CYS A 169 1.59 9.90 0.79
N THR A 170 2.81 10.40 1.03
CA THR A 170 3.14 11.83 1.00
C THR A 170 4.32 12.14 0.08
N GLY A 171 4.75 11.17 -0.73
CA GLY A 171 5.74 11.39 -1.77
C GLY A 171 5.14 12.13 -2.96
N THR A 172 5.96 12.97 -3.59
CA THR A 172 5.78 13.44 -4.97
C THR A 172 6.93 12.84 -5.78
N VAL A 173 6.64 12.10 -6.85
CA VAL A 173 7.62 11.38 -7.67
C VAL A 173 7.16 11.43 -9.13
N ALA A 174 8.07 11.66 -10.09
CA ALA A 174 7.77 11.77 -11.52
C ALA A 174 6.75 12.88 -11.90
N GLY A 175 6.37 13.75 -10.95
CA GLY A 175 5.28 14.72 -11.08
C GLY A 175 3.94 14.25 -10.50
N GLU A 176 3.84 12.99 -10.09
CA GLU A 176 2.67 12.42 -9.42
C GLU A 176 2.71 12.64 -7.90
N ASP A 177 1.62 13.13 -7.33
CA ASP A 177 1.45 13.35 -5.89
C ASP A 177 0.79 12.14 -5.20
N ASN A 178 1.06 11.98 -3.90
CA ASN A 178 0.56 10.89 -3.04
C ASN A 178 1.15 9.51 -3.41
N VAL A 179 2.43 9.48 -3.79
CA VAL A 179 3.19 8.27 -4.12
C VAL A 179 3.79 7.64 -2.87
N CYS A 180 3.60 6.32 -2.72
CA CYS A 180 4.38 5.43 -1.86
C CYS A 180 5.28 4.55 -2.74
N LEU A 181 6.29 3.93 -2.14
CA LEU A 181 6.99 2.81 -2.75
C LEU A 181 6.64 1.51 -2.02
N VAL A 182 6.30 0.44 -2.73
CA VAL A 182 6.14 -0.92 -2.18
C VAL A 182 7.34 -1.76 -2.59
N ARG A 183 8.16 -2.15 -1.61
CA ARG A 183 9.31 -3.05 -1.80
C ARG A 183 8.91 -4.47 -1.46
N CYS A 184 9.12 -5.41 -2.36
CA CYS A 184 8.94 -6.83 -2.13
C CYS A 184 10.23 -7.60 -2.46
N GLN A 185 10.64 -8.50 -1.57
CA GLN A 185 11.90 -9.22 -1.68
C GLN A 185 11.83 -10.66 -1.14
N ASN A 186 12.60 -11.57 -1.74
CA ASN A 186 12.73 -12.96 -1.28
C ASN A 186 13.89 -13.15 -0.25
N PRO A 187 14.02 -14.31 0.41
CA PRO A 187 15.02 -14.54 1.45
C PRO A 187 16.35 -15.09 0.91
N ALA A 188 16.67 -14.85 -0.36
CA ALA A 188 17.88 -15.37 -0.98
C ALA A 188 19.15 -14.73 -0.39
N ARG A 189 20.22 -15.54 -0.26
CA ARG A 189 21.47 -15.11 0.42
C ARG A 189 22.55 -14.58 -0.53
N ALA A 190 22.35 -14.67 -1.84
CA ALA A 190 23.15 -13.93 -2.82
C ALA A 190 22.83 -12.42 -2.80
N GLY A 191 21.67 -12.09 -2.24
CA GLY A 191 20.98 -10.80 -2.09
C GLY A 191 19.48 -11.15 -2.01
N PRO A 192 18.63 -10.40 -1.31
CA PRO A 192 17.19 -10.48 -1.55
C PRO A 192 16.88 -9.98 -2.97
N PHE A 193 16.02 -10.68 -3.71
CA PHE A 193 15.60 -10.30 -5.07
C PHE A 193 14.09 -10.06 -5.13
N GLY A 194 13.66 -9.24 -6.08
CA GLY A 194 12.27 -8.82 -6.24
C GLY A 194 12.22 -7.46 -6.91
N GLY A 195 11.73 -6.44 -6.22
CA GLY A 195 11.75 -5.07 -6.72
C GLY A 195 11.06 -4.07 -5.81
N VAL A 196 11.02 -2.82 -6.28
CA VAL A 196 10.30 -1.72 -5.66
C VAL A 196 9.34 -1.14 -6.69
N ILE A 197 8.06 -1.08 -6.35
CA ILE A 197 6.97 -0.61 -7.21
C ILE A 197 6.52 0.76 -6.71
N PRO A 198 6.56 1.83 -7.51
CA PRO A 198 5.86 3.08 -7.20
C PRO A 198 4.35 2.84 -7.25
N VAL A 199 3.63 3.21 -6.20
CA VAL A 199 2.16 3.11 -6.13
C VAL A 199 1.59 4.45 -5.69
N GLN A 200 0.43 4.82 -6.21
CA GLN A 200 -0.23 6.07 -5.87
C GLN A 200 -1.46 5.79 -5.02
N MET A 201 -1.72 6.61 -4.01
CA MET A 201 -3.00 6.51 -3.30
C MET A 201 -4.11 6.94 -4.24
N ALA A 202 -5.07 6.04 -4.47
CA ALA A 202 -6.24 6.30 -5.28
C ALA A 202 -6.95 7.54 -4.73
N GLN A 203 -6.89 8.65 -5.47
CA GLN A 203 -7.60 9.86 -5.03
C GLN A 203 -9.09 9.56 -5.04
N THR A 204 -9.77 9.95 -3.95
CA THR A 204 -11.23 10.07 -3.98
C THR A 204 -11.56 11.16 -4.98
N ASN A 205 -11.82 10.77 -6.22
CA ASN A 205 -12.28 11.65 -7.30
C ASN A 205 -13.58 12.32 -6.84
N GLY A 206 -13.43 13.48 -6.22
CA GLY A 206 -14.54 14.29 -5.77
C GLY A 206 -15.36 14.61 -7.00
N THR A 207 -16.59 14.08 -7.06
CA THR A 207 -17.56 14.46 -8.08
C THR A 207 -17.72 15.97 -7.99
N GLY A 208 -17.07 16.70 -8.89
CA GLY A 208 -16.91 18.14 -8.76
C GLY A 208 -18.27 18.79 -8.66
N ASP A 209 -18.60 19.29 -7.47
CA ASP A 209 -19.83 20.03 -7.27
C ASP A 209 -19.72 21.31 -8.08
N ALA A 210 -20.35 21.29 -9.25
CA ALA A 210 -20.39 22.41 -10.18
C ALA A 210 -21.41 23.45 -9.69
N THR A 211 -21.25 23.90 -8.45
CA THR A 211 -21.84 25.13 -7.89
C THR A 211 -21.18 26.33 -8.57
N GLY A 212 -21.42 26.44 -9.88
CA GLY A 212 -20.96 27.53 -10.72
C GLY A 212 -21.56 28.84 -10.23
N ASP A 213 -20.72 29.68 -9.64
CA ASP A 213 -21.03 31.05 -9.27
C ASP A 213 -21.47 31.85 -10.52
N ALA A 214 -22.78 31.93 -10.72
CA ALA A 214 -23.40 32.70 -11.78
C ALA A 214 -23.43 34.20 -11.42
N THR A 215 -22.26 34.79 -11.17
CA THR A 215 -22.08 36.24 -11.04
C THR A 215 -22.36 36.90 -12.41
N THR A 216 -23.64 37.17 -12.68
CA THR A 216 -24.10 37.87 -13.89
C THR A 216 -23.90 39.37 -13.73
N GLY A 217 -23.04 39.96 -14.57
CA GLY A 217 -22.88 41.40 -14.65
C GLY A 217 -22.18 41.86 -15.93
N ASP A 218 -22.95 42.15 -16.97
CA ASP A 218 -22.66 43.24 -17.92
C ASP A 218 -23.99 43.78 -18.52
N ASP A 219 -23.92 44.91 -19.22
CA ASP A 219 -24.97 45.91 -19.31
C ASP A 219 -25.63 46.07 -20.71
N THR A 220 -26.74 46.82 -20.74
CA THR A 220 -27.45 47.35 -21.93
C THR A 220 -28.18 46.29 -22.79
N THR A 221 -29.48 46.42 -23.10
CA THR A 221 -30.19 47.62 -23.56
C THR A 221 -31.69 47.51 -23.28
N GLY A 222 -32.33 48.61 -22.85
CA GLY A 222 -33.79 48.66 -22.67
C GLY A 222 -34.48 49.52 -23.74
N ASN A 223 -35.46 48.97 -24.44
CA ASN A 223 -36.59 49.77 -24.96
C ASN A 223 -37.86 48.91 -25.14
N ASN A 224 -39.00 49.58 -25.27
CA ASN A 224 -40.36 49.05 -25.16
C ASN A 224 -41.00 48.86 -26.55
N ASN A 225 -41.89 47.87 -26.72
CA ASN A 225 -43.30 48.09 -27.13
C ASN A 225 -44.18 46.82 -27.02
N ALA A 226 -45.50 47.00 -27.07
CA ALA A 226 -46.57 46.00 -26.92
C ALA A 226 -46.84 45.11 -28.14
N GLY A 227 -47.66 44.05 -27.98
CA GLY A 227 -48.43 43.48 -29.11
C GLY A 227 -49.03 42.07 -28.96
N ASN A 228 -50.32 41.98 -28.59
CA ASN A 228 -51.32 40.92 -28.84
C ASN A 228 -50.92 39.54 -29.45
N ASN A 229 -51.14 38.47 -28.67
CA ASN A 229 -52.10 37.38 -28.92
C ASN A 229 -52.38 36.87 -30.37
N ALA A 230 -52.06 35.60 -30.67
CA ALA A 230 -52.95 34.61 -31.32
C ALA A 230 -52.35 33.17 -31.44
N GLY A 231 -53.19 32.13 -31.28
CA GLY A 231 -52.98 30.74 -31.80
C GLY A 231 -52.40 29.71 -30.80
N ASN A 232 -53.19 28.78 -30.24
CA ASN A 232 -53.63 27.45 -30.75
C ASN A 232 -52.52 26.39 -30.96
N ASN A 233 -52.71 25.08 -30.70
CA ASN A 233 -53.61 24.34 -29.77
C ASN A 233 -53.33 22.82 -29.83
N ASN A 234 -53.05 22.15 -28.71
CA ASN A 234 -53.44 20.75 -28.33
C ASN A 234 -52.80 20.45 -26.95
N ALA A 235 -53.45 20.02 -25.86
CA ALA A 235 -54.70 19.28 -25.60
C ALA A 235 -54.63 17.77 -25.95
N GLY A 236 -54.55 16.90 -24.92
CA GLY A 236 -54.71 15.45 -25.11
C GLY A 236 -54.07 14.52 -24.06
N ASN A 237 -54.79 14.27 -22.95
CA ASN A 237 -54.69 13.08 -22.07
C ASN A 237 -53.40 12.83 -21.25
N ASN A 238 -53.46 12.16 -20.07
CA ASN A 238 -54.53 12.09 -19.06
C ASN A 238 -53.92 11.69 -17.69
N ALA A 239 -54.70 11.83 -16.62
CA ALA A 239 -54.35 11.58 -15.22
C ALA A 239 -53.73 10.20 -14.90
N GLY A 240 -52.79 10.20 -13.95
CA GLY A 240 -52.26 9.00 -13.30
C GLY A 240 -51.65 9.34 -11.92
N ASN A 241 -52.34 8.94 -10.85
CA ASN A 241 -51.88 8.85 -9.46
C ASN A 241 -51.21 10.08 -8.80
N ASN A 242 -52.04 10.92 -8.16
CA ASN A 242 -51.66 11.62 -6.93
C ASN A 242 -52.45 11.03 -5.75
N ALA A 243 -51.84 10.13 -4.99
CA ALA A 243 -52.39 9.62 -3.73
C ALA A 243 -51.25 9.05 -2.86
N GLY A 244 -51.02 9.66 -1.69
CA GLY A 244 -50.08 9.16 -0.68
C GLY A 244 -48.67 9.74 -0.74
N ASN A 245 -48.50 10.98 -0.26
CA ASN A 245 -47.31 11.44 0.47
C ASN A 245 -47.48 12.87 1.07
N ASN A 246 -48.50 13.07 1.91
CA ASN A 246 -48.50 14.18 2.88
C ASN A 246 -49.42 13.93 4.09
N ALA A 247 -49.05 12.96 4.94
CA ALA A 247 -49.68 12.70 6.23
C ALA A 247 -48.69 11.94 7.13
N GLY A 248 -47.84 12.66 7.87
CA GLY A 248 -46.78 12.00 8.66
C GLY A 248 -45.76 12.91 9.35
N ASN A 249 -46.08 14.17 9.63
CA ASN A 249 -45.20 15.07 10.40
C ASN A 249 -45.82 15.42 11.76
N ASN A 250 -44.96 15.46 12.78
CA ASN A 250 -45.17 16.06 14.10
C ASN A 250 -46.25 15.43 15.02
N ALA A 251 -45.91 14.35 15.70
CA ALA A 251 -46.56 13.91 16.94
C ALA A 251 -45.53 13.18 17.84
N GLY A 252 -44.74 13.94 18.61
CA GLY A 252 -43.60 13.37 19.35
C GLY A 252 -42.95 14.30 20.38
N ASN A 253 -43.75 14.96 21.23
CA ASN A 253 -43.22 15.72 22.38
C ASN A 253 -44.19 15.72 23.59
N ASN A 254 -43.76 15.02 24.65
CA ASN A 254 -43.92 15.34 26.07
C ASN A 254 -45.31 15.47 26.73
N ALA A 255 -45.81 14.37 27.32
CA ALA A 255 -46.59 14.28 28.57
C ALA A 255 -46.70 12.79 28.99
N GLY A 256 -46.73 12.38 30.26
CA GLY A 256 -46.65 13.10 31.54
C GLY A 256 -46.46 12.12 32.72
N ASP A 257 -46.40 12.61 33.95
CA ASP A 257 -45.87 11.89 35.13
C ASP A 257 -46.83 10.92 35.86
N ASN A 258 -46.21 9.87 36.45
CA ASN A 258 -46.40 9.34 37.82
C ASN A 258 -47.80 9.13 38.45
N ALA A 259 -48.12 7.88 38.86
CA ALA A 259 -48.34 7.48 40.28
C ALA A 259 -48.88 6.03 40.45
N ASP A 260 -48.48 5.36 41.55
CA ASP A 260 -49.22 4.39 42.42
C ASP A 260 -49.95 3.14 41.86
N ASN A 261 -50.08 2.01 42.59
CA ASN A 261 -49.41 1.47 43.80
C ASN A 261 -49.81 -0.04 43.98
N THR A 262 -49.33 -0.68 45.05
CA THR A 262 -49.70 -1.97 45.68
C THR A 262 -49.00 -3.23 45.15
N ASP A 263 -48.57 -4.22 45.93
CA ASP A 263 -48.23 -4.43 47.37
C ASP A 263 -47.87 -5.95 47.49
N ASN A 264 -46.99 -6.49 48.34
CA ASN A 264 -45.88 -5.92 49.14
C ASN A 264 -44.57 -6.74 48.81
N VAL A 265 -43.92 -7.63 49.60
CA VAL A 265 -44.00 -8.18 50.98
C VAL A 265 -42.59 -8.53 51.50
N ASP A 266 -42.33 -8.17 52.75
CA ASP A 266 -41.61 -8.78 53.90
C ASP A 266 -40.81 -10.11 53.67
N ASP A 267 -39.68 -10.42 54.34
CA ASP A 267 -39.03 -9.85 55.55
C ASP A 267 -37.48 -10.12 55.55
N GLU A 268 -36.73 -9.59 56.52
CA GLU A 268 -35.27 -9.71 56.68
C GLU A 268 -34.76 -11.06 57.25
N GLY A 269 -33.44 -11.30 57.21
CA GLY A 269 -32.81 -12.38 57.99
C GLY A 269 -31.30 -12.59 57.73
N ALA A 270 -30.47 -12.25 58.72
CA ALA A 270 -29.04 -12.58 58.77
C ALA A 270 -28.81 -14.07 59.17
N ALA A 271 -27.60 -14.65 59.27
CA ALA A 271 -26.24 -14.09 59.33
C ALA A 271 -25.18 -15.22 59.11
N GLN A 272 -23.90 -14.83 58.98
CA GLN A 272 -22.71 -15.57 59.51
C GLN A 272 -22.36 -16.97 58.92
N ASP A 273 -21.13 -17.50 58.96
CA ASP A 273 -19.82 -16.93 59.36
C ASP A 273 -18.64 -17.71 58.74
N GLU A 274 -17.43 -17.14 58.82
CA GLU A 274 -16.06 -17.74 58.89
C GLU A 274 -15.70 -18.93 57.93
N ASP A 275 -14.61 -18.88 57.18
CA ASP A 275 -13.24 -18.91 57.73
C ASP A 275 -12.31 -17.87 57.07
N GLU A 276 -11.53 -17.22 57.90
CA GLU A 276 -10.80 -15.96 57.64
C GLU A 276 -9.27 -16.19 57.60
N THR A 277 -8.51 -15.16 57.22
CA THR A 277 -7.10 -14.88 57.58
C THR A 277 -5.96 -15.43 56.70
N GLU A 278 -4.77 -14.83 56.58
CA GLU A 278 -4.14 -13.49 56.85
C GLU A 278 -2.70 -13.57 56.22
N ALA A 279 -1.88 -12.55 55.94
CA ALA A 279 -1.96 -11.08 55.87
C ALA A 279 -0.88 -10.60 54.85
N VAL A 280 -1.03 -9.51 54.08
CA VAL A 280 -0.68 -8.09 54.41
C VAL A 280 0.75 -7.94 55.02
N THR A 281 1.72 -7.21 54.44
CA THR A 281 1.81 -5.77 54.07
C THR A 281 2.78 -5.57 52.88
N GLY A 282 2.80 -4.48 52.10
CA GLY A 282 1.92 -3.29 52.05
C GLY A 282 2.61 -1.96 52.38
N ASN A 283 3.06 -1.17 51.38
CA ASN A 283 3.10 0.31 51.50
C ASN A 283 3.26 1.07 50.15
N ASN A 284 2.84 2.34 50.14
CA ASN A 284 3.02 3.32 49.06
C ASN A 284 4.27 4.20 49.28
N ASN A 285 4.90 4.73 48.22
CA ASN A 285 4.99 6.19 47.95
C ASN A 285 5.96 6.63 46.81
N ASN A 286 5.41 7.44 45.89
CA ASN A 286 5.92 8.74 45.42
C ASN A 286 7.44 9.03 45.15
N ASN A 287 7.73 9.26 43.86
CA ASN A 287 8.18 10.56 43.29
C ASN A 287 9.69 10.96 43.29
N ARG A 288 10.18 11.39 42.10
CA ARG A 288 11.50 12.05 41.78
C ARG A 288 12.71 11.08 41.84
N ASN A 289 13.85 11.33 41.18
CA ASN A 289 14.37 12.57 40.56
C ASN A 289 15.32 12.30 39.36
N THR A 290 15.62 13.37 38.61
CA THR A 290 16.56 13.47 37.49
C THR A 290 18.05 13.19 37.81
N ARG A 291 18.79 12.73 36.78
CA ARG A 291 20.20 13.05 36.40
C ARG A 291 20.45 12.43 35.02
N ARG A 292 20.83 13.14 33.95
CA ARG A 292 21.92 14.11 33.65
C ARG A 292 23.13 13.41 33.00
N ALA A 293 23.53 13.90 31.83
CA ALA A 293 24.42 13.22 30.90
C ALA A 293 25.93 13.41 31.17
N THR A 294 26.72 12.54 30.54
CA THR A 294 28.16 12.70 30.28
C THR A 294 28.47 12.37 28.82
N ARG A 295 29.02 13.34 28.08
CA ARG A 295 29.76 13.07 26.84
C ARG A 295 31.18 12.63 27.19
N PHE A 296 31.80 11.82 26.36
CA PHE A 296 33.26 11.75 26.26
C PHE A 296 33.67 11.86 24.78
N PHE A 297 34.69 12.68 24.52
CA PHE A 297 35.47 12.69 23.29
C PHE A 297 36.88 12.21 23.64
N ALA A 298 37.50 11.48 22.73
CA ALA A 298 38.93 11.20 22.65
C ALA A 298 39.27 11.03 21.16
#